data_AF-A0A1S3NDP3-F1
#
_entry.id   AF-A0A1S3NDP3-F1
#
_cell.length_a   1.000
_cell.length_b   1.000
_cell.length_c   1.000
_cell.angle_alpha   90.00
_cell.angle_beta   90.00
_cell.angle_gamma   90.00
#
_symmetry.space_group_name_H-M   'P 1'
#
loop_
_entity.id
_entity.type
_entity.pdbx_description
1 polymer ?
#
loop_
_entity_poly.entity_id
_entity_poly.type
_entity_poly.pdbx_seq_one_letter_code
_entity_poly.pdbx_strand_id
1 'polypeptide(L)'
;MLARECSSAMQCEDAHQALLEAMQNKFISSPFLASEDCVLGGVIVLRCCRYSDAQPSADIQAILVEFLWSHTTESMCVGYMSAQDGKAKTHISRLPPGAVAGQSLAIEGGVCRLVSTVTTVD
;
A
#
# COMPACT_ATOMS: atom_id res chain seq x y z
N MET A 1 6.50 -2.30 15.80
CA MET A 1 7.19 -1.64 14.66
C MET A 1 6.35 -1.79 13.40
N LEU A 2 5.29 -0.98 13.23
CA LEU A 2 4.26 -1.23 12.21
C LEU A 2 4.81 -1.27 10.77
N ALA A 3 5.64 -0.29 10.38
CA ALA A 3 6.18 -0.21 9.03
C ALA A 3 6.95 -1.48 8.59
N ARG A 4 7.73 -2.08 9.50
CA ARG A 4 8.49 -3.29 9.22
C ARG A 4 7.58 -4.51 9.08
N GLU A 5 6.57 -4.64 9.95
CA GLU A 5 5.57 -5.72 9.86
C GLU A 5 4.82 -5.66 8.52
N CYS A 6 4.37 -4.46 8.11
CA CYS A 6 3.74 -4.28 6.80
C CYS A 6 4.69 -4.63 5.65
N SER A 7 5.96 -4.18 5.69
CA SER A 7 6.94 -4.53 4.65
C SER A 7 7.18 -6.03 4.53
N SER A 8 7.19 -6.76 5.65
CA SER A 8 7.32 -8.23 5.65
C SER A 8 6.07 -8.89 5.09
N ALA A 9 4.88 -8.39 5.42
CA ALA A 9 3.62 -8.88 4.87
C ALA A 9 3.53 -8.69 3.35
N MET A 10 4.10 -7.61 2.81
CA MET A 10 4.10 -7.33 1.36
C MET A 10 4.89 -8.32 0.50
N GLN A 11 5.59 -9.28 1.12
CA GLN A 11 6.24 -10.36 0.39
C GLN A 11 5.24 -11.44 -0.08
N CYS A 12 4.01 -11.43 0.42
CA CYS A 12 2.93 -12.31 -0.06
C CYS A 12 2.46 -11.91 -1.47
N GLU A 13 1.88 -12.85 -2.21
CA GLU A 13 1.36 -12.58 -3.55
C GLU A 13 0.24 -11.54 -3.55
N ASP A 14 -0.77 -11.72 -2.69
CA ASP A 14 -1.87 -10.78 -2.50
C ASP A 14 -1.49 -9.68 -1.48
N ALA A 15 -1.05 -8.54 -1.99
CA ALA A 15 -0.65 -7.40 -1.16
C ALA A 15 -1.82 -6.81 -0.37
N HIS A 16 -3.04 -6.83 -0.93
CA HIS A 16 -4.19 -6.26 -0.26
C HIS A 16 -4.56 -7.08 0.97
N GLN A 17 -4.71 -8.39 0.79
CA GLN A 17 -5.04 -9.31 1.88
C GLN A 17 -3.92 -9.34 2.95
N ALA A 18 -2.65 -9.34 2.54
CA ALA A 18 -1.54 -9.34 3.48
C ALA A 18 -1.47 -8.06 4.34
N LEU A 19 -1.75 -6.89 3.75
CA LEU A 19 -1.79 -5.63 4.51
C LEU A 19 -2.97 -5.63 5.50
N LEU A 20 -4.12 -6.11 5.04
CA LEU A 20 -5.33 -6.25 5.85
C LEU A 20 -5.05 -7.09 7.10
N GLU A 21 -4.45 -8.27 6.93
CA GLU A 21 -4.10 -9.16 8.04
C GLU A 21 -3.04 -8.58 8.96
N ALA A 22 -2.03 -7.87 8.43
CA ALA A 22 -1.03 -7.20 9.24
C ALA A 22 -1.66 -6.11 10.13
N MET A 23 -2.54 -5.28 9.56
CA MET A 23 -3.23 -4.23 10.31
C MET A 23 -4.19 -4.81 11.35
N GLN A 24 -4.89 -5.90 11.06
CA GLN A 24 -5.76 -6.54 12.05
C GLN A 24 -4.97 -7.24 13.15
N ASN A 25 -4.09 -8.16 12.79
CA ASN A 25 -3.51 -9.11 13.74
C ASN A 25 -2.25 -8.57 14.41
N LYS A 26 -1.49 -7.71 13.73
CA LYS A 26 -0.20 -7.19 14.23
C LYS A 26 -0.29 -5.75 14.73
N PHE A 27 -1.39 -5.05 14.43
CA PHE A 27 -1.64 -3.68 14.90
C PHE A 27 -2.84 -3.58 15.84
N ILE A 28 -4.08 -3.74 15.35
CA ILE A 28 -5.29 -3.63 16.20
C ILE A 28 -5.27 -4.65 17.34
N SER A 29 -5.09 -5.94 17.02
CA SER A 29 -5.08 -7.04 17.99
C SER A 29 -3.70 -7.31 18.58
N SER A 30 -2.79 -6.35 18.52
CA SER A 30 -1.41 -6.54 18.98
C SER A 30 -1.36 -6.67 20.51
N PRO A 31 -0.71 -7.72 21.06
CA PRO A 31 -0.52 -7.84 22.51
C PRO A 31 0.24 -6.66 23.12
N PHE A 32 1.07 -5.99 22.33
CA PHE A 32 1.82 -4.79 22.75
C PHE A 32 0.94 -3.56 22.97
N LEU A 33 -0.29 -3.58 22.45
CA LEU A 33 -1.27 -2.50 22.52
C LEU A 33 -2.56 -2.96 23.23
N ALA A 34 -2.54 -4.10 23.92
CA ALA A 34 -3.73 -4.68 24.56
C ALA A 34 -4.31 -3.81 25.68
N SER A 35 -3.56 -2.84 26.21
CA SER A 35 -4.03 -1.85 27.18
C SER A 35 -4.74 -0.66 26.55
N GLU A 36 -4.69 -0.51 25.23
CA GLU A 36 -5.23 0.64 24.53
C GLU A 36 -6.67 0.35 24.10
N ASP A 37 -7.61 1.19 24.53
CA ASP A 37 -9.03 1.08 24.14
C ASP A 37 -9.25 1.36 22.64
N CYS A 38 -8.36 2.17 22.05
CA CYS A 38 -8.40 2.60 20.65
C CYS A 38 -6.99 2.60 20.04
N VAL A 39 -6.73 1.70 19.09
CA VAL A 39 -5.44 1.63 18.39
C VAL A 39 -5.49 2.50 17.13
N LEU A 40 -4.95 3.72 17.22
CA LEU A 40 -4.99 4.70 16.13
C LEU A 40 -3.69 4.74 15.32
N GLY A 41 -3.79 4.50 14.02
CA GLY A 41 -2.67 4.63 13.10
C GLY A 41 -3.06 4.46 11.64
N GLY A 42 -2.12 4.76 10.76
CA GLY A 42 -2.27 4.61 9.32
C GLY A 42 -0.94 4.32 8.64
N VAL A 43 -1.02 3.67 7.49
CA VAL A 43 0.12 3.28 6.67
C VAL A 43 -0.17 3.59 5.21
N ILE A 44 0.87 4.02 4.50
CA ILE A 44 0.93 4.01 3.03
C ILE A 44 2.00 2.99 2.64
N VAL A 45 1.70 2.18 1.63
CA VAL A 45 2.56 1.08 1.20
C VAL A 45 2.72 1.14 -0.30
N LEU A 46 3.94 0.91 -0.78
CA LEU A 46 4.27 0.86 -2.19
C LEU A 46 5.11 -0.40 -2.44
N ARG A 47 4.62 -1.28 -3.31
CA ARG A 47 5.28 -2.53 -3.69
C ARG A 47 5.61 -2.48 -5.18
N CYS A 48 6.88 -2.67 -5.53
CA CYS A 48 7.34 -2.71 -6.91
C CYS A 48 7.75 -4.13 -7.31
N CYS A 49 7.04 -4.72 -8.26
CA CYS A 49 7.35 -6.00 -8.85
C CYS A 49 7.94 -5.77 -10.24
N ARG A 50 9.15 -6.28 -10.48
CA ARG A 50 9.74 -6.27 -11.83
C ARG A 50 9.23 -7.49 -12.57
N TYR A 51 8.68 -7.29 -13.78
CA TYR A 51 8.31 -8.40 -14.64
C TYR A 51 9.58 -8.91 -15.32
N SER A 52 10.00 -10.14 -15.00
CA SER A 52 11.08 -10.84 -15.71
C SER A 52 10.48 -12.00 -16.49
N ASP A 53 9.69 -11.70 -17.52
CA ASP A 53 9.26 -12.77 -18.42
C ASP A 53 10.32 -13.04 -19.48
N ALA A 54 10.52 -14.32 -19.74
CA ALA A 54 11.59 -14.86 -20.53
C ALA A 54 11.43 -14.51 -22.01
N GLN A 55 12.08 -13.43 -22.45
CA GLN A 55 12.89 -13.31 -23.67
C GLN A 55 13.34 -11.84 -23.79
N PRO A 56 14.64 -11.55 -23.93
CA PRO A 56 15.16 -10.19 -24.05
C PRO A 56 14.94 -9.67 -25.47
N SER A 57 13.68 -9.42 -25.84
CA SER A 57 13.37 -8.66 -27.05
C SER A 57 12.95 -7.23 -26.70
N ALA A 58 13.94 -6.34 -26.87
CA ALA A 58 13.86 -4.87 -26.93
C ALA A 58 13.51 -4.09 -25.65
N ASP A 59 14.56 -3.56 -24.99
CA ASP A 59 14.73 -2.24 -24.34
C ASP A 59 13.65 -1.64 -23.41
N ILE A 60 12.57 -2.35 -23.12
CA ILE A 60 11.44 -1.86 -22.33
C ILE A 60 11.39 -2.60 -21.00
N GLN A 61 11.80 -1.93 -19.93
CA GLN A 61 11.62 -2.43 -18.57
C GLN A 61 10.30 -1.91 -18.01
N ALA A 62 9.35 -2.83 -17.78
CA ALA A 62 8.09 -2.52 -17.10
C ALA A 62 8.17 -2.90 -15.62
N ILE A 63 7.75 -1.98 -14.76
CA ILE A 63 7.61 -2.20 -13.31
C ILE A 63 6.12 -2.12 -12.98
N LEU A 64 5.58 -3.18 -12.38
CA LEU A 64 4.26 -3.15 -11.76
C LEU A 64 4.40 -2.55 -10.37
N VAL A 65 3.65 -1.49 -10.09
CA VAL A 65 3.60 -0.84 -8.79
C VAL A 65 2.21 -1.03 -8.21
N GLU A 66 2.14 -1.68 -7.07
CA GLU A 66 0.94 -1.68 -6.23
C GLU A 66 1.12 -0.63 -5.14
N PHE A 67 0.11 0.20 -4.95
CA PHE A 67 0.09 1.20 -3.90
C PHE A 67 -1.19 1.03 -3.09
N LEU A 68 -1.04 0.96 -1.76
CA LEU A 68 -2.14 0.76 -0.84
C LEU A 68 -2.03 1.76 0.30
N TRP A 69 -3.17 2.06 0.91
CA TRP A 69 -3.22 2.76 2.19
C TRP A 69 -4.22 2.06 3.10
N SER A 70 -3.92 2.04 4.39
CA SER A 70 -4.83 1.51 5.41
C SER A 70 -4.71 2.32 6.69
N HIS A 71 -5.84 2.52 7.37
CA HIS A 71 -5.87 3.24 8.64
C HIS A 71 -7.01 2.77 9.54
N THR A 72 -6.82 3.00 10.83
CA THR A 72 -7.83 2.78 11.89
C THR A 72 -8.38 4.10 12.44
N THR A 73 -7.84 5.23 12.02
CA THR A 73 -8.35 6.58 12.33
C THR A 73 -9.66 6.85 11.59
N GLU A 74 -10.42 7.88 11.98
CA GLU A 74 -11.66 8.27 11.28
C GLU A 74 -11.44 8.56 9.80
N SER A 75 -10.29 9.15 9.47
CA SER A 75 -9.89 9.44 8.10
C SER A 75 -8.38 9.51 7.92
N MET A 76 -7.94 9.40 6.66
CA MET A 76 -6.57 9.59 6.22
C MET A 76 -6.57 10.28 4.85
N CYS A 77 -5.88 11.41 4.73
CA CYS A 77 -5.67 12.08 3.45
C CYS A 77 -4.49 11.46 2.72
N VAL A 78 -4.66 11.08 1.46
CA VAL A 78 -3.61 10.51 0.62
C VAL A 78 -3.52 11.25 -0.71
N GLY A 79 -2.30 11.33 -1.24
CA GLY A 79 -2.02 11.84 -2.57
C GLY A 79 -1.04 10.93 -3.30
N TYR A 80 -1.31 10.65 -4.57
CA TYR A 80 -0.46 9.78 -5.39
C TYR A 80 -0.37 10.31 -6.83
N MET A 81 0.77 10.07 -7.46
CA MET A 81 1.05 10.54 -8.82
C MET A 81 2.10 9.63 -9.47
N SER A 82 1.84 9.21 -10.71
CA SER A 82 2.88 8.67 -11.59
C SER A 82 3.52 9.81 -12.36
N ALA A 83 4.83 9.73 -12.62
CA ALA A 83 5.51 10.67 -13.52
C ALA A 83 4.88 10.68 -14.93
N GLN A 84 4.17 9.62 -15.32
CA GLN A 84 3.48 9.48 -16.60
C GLN A 84 2.04 10.03 -16.59
N ASP A 85 1.44 10.24 -15.41
CA ASP A 85 0.02 10.65 -15.29
C ASP A 85 -0.18 12.17 -15.43
N GLY A 86 0.89 12.97 -15.32
CA GLY A 86 0.88 14.43 -15.51
C GLY A 86 0.06 15.25 -14.49
N LYS A 87 -0.78 14.62 -13.66
CA LYS A 87 -1.61 15.25 -12.62
C LYS A 87 -1.71 14.37 -11.38
N ALA A 88 -1.43 14.94 -10.22
CA ALA A 88 -1.60 14.27 -8.94
C ALA A 88 -3.09 14.00 -8.64
N LYS A 89 -3.36 12.87 -7.99
CA LYS A 89 -4.67 12.51 -7.46
C LYS A 89 -4.64 12.64 -5.94
N THR A 90 -5.73 13.12 -5.35
CA THR A 90 -5.91 13.26 -3.89
C THR A 90 -7.19 12.56 -3.46
N HIS A 91 -7.18 11.94 -2.30
CA HIS A 91 -8.32 11.21 -1.76
C HIS A 91 -8.37 11.33 -0.23
N ILE A 92 -9.58 11.45 0.32
CA ILE A 92 -9.80 11.38 1.77
C ILE A 92 -10.42 10.01 2.06
N SER A 93 -9.57 9.07 2.44
CA SER A 93 -9.99 7.74 2.91
C SER A 93 -10.72 7.92 4.25
N ARG A 94 -11.87 7.27 4.40
CA ARG A 94 -12.70 7.32 5.62
C ARG A 94 -13.12 5.92 6.00
N LEU A 95 -13.33 5.71 7.30
CA LEU A 95 -13.94 4.47 7.75
C LEU A 95 -15.36 4.32 7.17
N PRO A 96 -15.81 3.09 6.88
CA PRO A 96 -17.18 2.83 6.45
C PRO A 96 -18.21 3.34 7.47
N PRO A 97 -19.43 3.69 7.06
CA PRO A 97 -20.51 4.05 7.99
C PRO A 97 -20.73 2.95 9.05
N GLY A 98 -20.75 3.33 10.32
CA GLY A 98 -20.94 2.41 11.45
C GLY A 98 -19.67 1.73 11.96
N ALA A 99 -18.53 1.89 11.27
CA ALA A 99 -17.24 1.44 11.78
C ALA A 99 -16.74 2.37 12.91
N VAL A 100 -16.02 1.80 13.88
CA VAL A 100 -15.51 2.51 15.06
C VAL A 100 -14.02 2.75 14.90
N ALA A 101 -13.59 4.01 14.99
CA ALA A 101 -12.18 4.37 14.94
C ALA A 101 -11.40 3.70 16.08
N GLY A 102 -10.21 3.20 15.76
CA GLY A 102 -9.37 2.44 16.69
C GLY A 102 -9.71 0.97 16.85
N GLN A 103 -10.86 0.51 16.31
CA GLN A 103 -11.31 -0.90 16.39
C GLN A 103 -11.58 -1.50 15.00
N SER A 104 -11.88 -0.65 14.03
CA SER A 104 -12.07 -1.01 12.63
C SER A 104 -10.93 -0.45 11.78
N LEU A 105 -10.83 -0.92 10.53
CA LEU A 105 -9.87 -0.38 9.57
C LEU A 105 -10.55 -0.10 8.22
N ALA A 106 -10.02 0.88 7.51
CA ALA A 106 -10.21 1.07 6.08
C ALA A 106 -8.94 0.64 5.34
N ILE A 107 -9.11 0.08 4.15
CA ILE A 107 -8.03 -0.25 3.24
C ILE A 107 -8.51 0.01 1.81
N GLU A 108 -7.69 0.69 1.03
CA GLU A 108 -7.91 0.91 -0.39
C GLU A 108 -6.55 0.91 -1.11
N GLY A 109 -6.56 0.87 -2.43
CA GLY A 109 -5.34 0.91 -3.21
C GLY A 109 -5.59 0.81 -4.71
N GLY A 110 -4.50 0.70 -5.46
CA GLY A 110 -4.53 0.53 -6.89
C GLY A 110 -3.22 0.01 -7.44
N VAL A 111 -3.18 -0.11 -8.77
CA VAL A 111 -2.01 -0.54 -9.53
C VAL A 111 -1.61 0.52 -10.55
N CYS A 112 -0.31 0.67 -10.76
CA CYS A 112 0.27 1.52 -11.79
C CYS A 112 1.37 0.74 -12.51
N ARG A 113 1.35 0.77 -13.85
CA ARG A 113 2.44 0.22 -14.64
C ARG A 113 3.39 1.36 -15.02
N LEU A 114 4.63 1.27 -14.57
CA LEU A 114 5.68 2.19 -14.99
C LEU A 114 6.46 1.55 -16.13
N VAL A 115 6.73 2.33 -17.17
CA VAL A 115 7.48 1.91 -18.35
C VAL A 115 8.72 2.78 -18.46
N SER A 116 9.90 2.17 -18.49
CA SER A 116 11.17 2.87 -18.74
C SER A 116 11.70 2.50 -20.12
N THR A 117 11.97 3.51 -20.95
CA THR A 117 12.77 3.36 -22.16
C THR A 117 14.23 3.52 -21.77
N VAL A 118 15.04 2.48 -21.92
CA VAL A 118 16.50 2.64 -21.76
C VAL A 118 17.00 3.40 -22.99
N THR A 119 17.22 4.71 -22.86
CA THR A 119 17.98 5.46 -23.88
C THR A 119 19.43 5.05 -23.76
N THR A 120 19.91 4.24 -24.71
CA THR A 120 21.35 4.09 -24.96
C THR A 120 21.90 5.46 -25.34
N VAL A 121 22.77 6.01 -24.50
CA VAL A 121 23.57 7.19 -24.86
C VAL A 121 24.73 6.65 -25.70
N ASP A 122 24.71 6.95 -26.99
CA ASP A 122 25.81 6.70 -27.93
C ASP A 122 27.07 7.50 -27.57
#